data_AF-Q1L9U1-F1
#
_entry.id   AF-Q1L9U1-F1
#
_cell.length_a   1.000
_cell.length_b   1.000
_cell.length_c   1.000
_cell.angle_alpha   90.00
_cell.angle_beta   90.00
_cell.angle_gamma   90.00
#
_symmetry.space_group_name_H-M   'P 1'
#
loop_
_entity.id
_entity.type
_entity.pdbx_description
1 polymer ?
#
loop_
_entity_poly.entity_id
_entity_poly.type
_entity_poly.pdbx_seq_one_letter_code
_entity_poly.pdbx_strand_id
1 'polypeptide(L)'
;MLVAMFHIDFYSRYPRWLFRGGDAAIAGLRGEYVCRSTAGNRVQRVQDRLMHQTIELSSLQKERFTGQYTSWLVQTRDRLTTLSYDTWMDLRYQQNRGASASFSQGAVVFDLIHGVLYEVRGKDRLRRIFRIQLDGDFPYLSFRDPANAIDFPWITFPGVFTQAELMTLRRVY
;
A
#
# COMPACT_ATOMS: atom_id res chain seq x y z
N MET A 1 16.95 -18.11 -30.86
CA MET A 1 16.24 -17.01 -31.58
C MET A 1 15.73 -16.05 -30.51
N LEU A 2 16.26 -14.83 -30.50
CA LEU A 2 16.10 -13.81 -29.46
C LEU A 2 14.63 -13.45 -29.23
N VAL A 3 14.09 -13.76 -28.05
CA VAL A 3 12.87 -13.08 -27.57
C VAL A 3 13.33 -11.71 -27.11
N ALA A 4 13.09 -10.70 -27.94
CA ALA A 4 13.27 -9.31 -27.58
C ALA A 4 12.53 -9.05 -26.25
N MET A 5 13.32 -8.72 -25.25
CA MET A 5 12.92 -8.43 -23.89
C MET A 5 12.10 -7.15 -23.91
N PHE A 6 10.78 -7.28 -24.11
CA PHE A 6 9.82 -6.22 -23.86
C PHE A 6 9.81 -5.93 -22.36
N HIS A 7 10.79 -5.16 -21.89
CA HIS A 7 10.68 -4.30 -20.72
C HIS A 7 9.62 -3.23 -21.04
N ILE A 8 8.36 -3.65 -21.21
CA ILE A 8 7.25 -2.74 -20.99
C ILE A 8 7.28 -2.54 -19.49
N ASP A 9 7.94 -1.46 -19.07
CA ASP A 9 7.97 -0.97 -17.70
C ASP A 9 6.56 -1.16 -17.13
N PHE A 10 6.37 -2.09 -16.20
CA PHE A 10 5.05 -2.50 -15.69
C PHE A 10 4.21 -1.26 -15.32
N TYR A 11 4.91 -0.22 -14.85
CA TYR A 11 4.40 1.08 -14.46
C TYR A 11 3.88 1.98 -15.60
N SER A 12 4.29 1.74 -16.85
CA SER A 12 3.95 2.56 -18.03
C SER A 12 2.52 2.34 -18.56
N ARG A 13 1.84 1.27 -18.12
CA ARG A 13 0.45 0.95 -18.53
C ARG A 13 -0.61 1.64 -17.68
N TYR A 14 -0.20 2.39 -16.68
CA TYR A 14 -1.08 2.95 -15.67
C TYR A 14 -1.23 4.46 -15.84
N PRO A 15 -2.44 5.00 -15.65
CA PRO A 15 -2.62 6.44 -15.71
C PRO A 15 -1.78 7.12 -14.62
N ARG A 16 -1.06 8.17 -15.02
CA ARG A 16 0.02 8.78 -14.21
C ARG A 16 -0.44 9.29 -12.84
N TRP A 17 -1.74 9.56 -12.65
CA TRP A 17 -2.30 9.95 -11.35
C TRP A 17 -2.17 8.86 -10.26
N LEU A 18 -1.90 7.60 -10.65
CA LEU A 18 -1.62 6.51 -9.72
C LEU A 18 -0.26 6.64 -9.02
N PHE A 19 0.70 7.36 -9.62
CA PHE A 19 2.06 7.55 -9.12
C PHE A 19 2.32 9.04 -8.89
N ARG A 20 3.27 9.38 -8.00
CA ARG A 20 3.64 10.75 -7.61
C ARG A 20 3.38 11.80 -8.71
N GLY A 21 2.36 12.65 -8.50
CA GLY A 21 2.37 13.98 -9.08
C GLY A 21 3.55 14.73 -8.46
N GLY A 22 4.47 15.19 -9.29
CA GLY A 22 5.60 16.00 -8.85
C GLY A 22 5.16 17.24 -8.05
N ASP A 23 6.11 17.74 -7.28
CA ASP A 23 6.16 19.07 -6.70
C ASP A 23 5.63 19.28 -5.26
N ALA A 24 6.64 19.33 -4.40
CA ALA A 24 6.73 20.05 -3.15
C ALA A 24 5.90 21.35 -3.15
N ALA A 25 5.08 21.52 -2.12
CA ALA A 25 4.88 22.79 -1.42
C ALA A 25 3.95 22.54 -0.23
N ILE A 26 4.48 22.89 0.94
CA ILE A 26 3.84 22.83 2.25
C ILE A 26 2.69 23.83 2.29
N ALA A 27 1.51 23.42 2.77
CA ALA A 27 0.54 24.34 3.36
C ALA A 27 -0.36 23.57 4.33
N GLY A 28 -0.26 23.91 5.60
CA GLY A 28 -0.92 23.23 6.71
C GLY A 28 -2.43 23.32 6.67
N LEU A 29 -3.08 22.28 7.19
CA LEU A 29 -4.50 22.31 7.53
C LEU A 29 -4.68 21.70 8.91
N ARG A 30 -5.33 22.49 9.77
CA ARG A 30 -5.90 22.06 11.03
C ARG A 30 -7.20 21.30 10.73
N GLY A 31 -7.29 20.08 11.25
CA GLY A 31 -8.47 19.24 11.31
C GLY A 31 -8.12 18.07 12.22
N GLU A 32 -9.07 17.54 12.97
CA GLU A 32 -8.79 16.45 13.92
C GLU A 32 -8.44 15.17 13.16
N TYR A 33 -7.14 14.87 13.07
CA TYR A 33 -6.56 13.69 12.45
C TYR A 33 -6.50 12.53 13.45
N VAL A 34 -6.55 11.29 12.97
CA VAL A 34 -6.15 10.09 13.72
C VAL A 34 -4.62 10.00 13.77
N CYS A 35 -3.97 11.10 14.12
CA CYS A 35 -2.53 11.16 14.34
C CYS A 35 -2.32 11.40 15.83
N ARG A 36 -1.65 10.47 16.52
CA ARG A 36 -1.15 10.75 17.86
C ARG A 36 -0.03 11.79 17.76
N SER A 37 -0.39 13.05 17.97
CA SER A 37 0.56 14.10 18.31
C SER A 37 1.26 13.73 19.61
N THR A 38 2.57 13.51 19.57
CA THR A 38 3.41 13.35 20.76
C THR A 38 3.69 14.73 21.37
N ALA A 39 2.77 15.22 22.18
CA ALA A 39 3.01 16.35 23.08
C ALA A 39 2.57 15.98 24.50
N GLY A 40 3.53 15.83 25.40
CA GLY A 40 3.31 15.96 26.84
C GLY A 40 3.61 14.71 27.67
N ASN A 41 4.77 14.73 28.32
CA ASN A 41 5.19 13.86 29.42
C ASN A 41 4.11 13.71 30.51
N ARG A 42 3.25 12.67 30.46
CA ARG A 42 2.60 12.08 31.65
C ARG A 42 1.81 10.77 31.48
N VAL A 43 1.86 10.10 30.31
CA VAL A 43 1.13 8.82 30.08
C VAL A 43 2.11 7.65 29.85
N GLN A 44 3.30 7.74 30.43
CA GLN A 44 4.44 6.86 30.19
C GLN A 44 4.38 5.51 30.94
N ARG A 45 3.18 5.02 31.33
CA ARG A 45 3.06 3.75 32.09
C ARG A 45 1.89 2.83 31.70
N VAL A 46 1.20 3.05 30.57
CA VAL A 46 0.09 2.16 30.15
C VAL A 46 0.28 1.56 28.74
N GLN A 47 1.41 1.82 28.07
CA GLN A 47 1.67 1.29 26.71
C GLN A 47 2.82 0.29 26.61
N ASP A 48 3.11 -0.39 27.70
CA ASP A 48 4.03 -1.53 27.74
C ASP A 48 3.40 -2.85 27.23
N ARG A 49 2.32 -2.79 26.44
CA ARG A 49 1.68 -3.99 25.86
C ARG A 49 1.11 -3.73 24.48
N LEU A 50 2.00 -3.78 23.49
CA LEU A 50 1.85 -4.27 22.10
C LEU A 50 2.91 -3.58 21.26
N MET A 51 4.17 -3.94 21.50
CA MET A 51 5.30 -3.62 20.63
C MET A 51 5.14 -4.41 19.32
N HIS A 52 4.19 -4.04 18.46
CA HIS A 52 4.31 -4.40 17.05
C HIS A 52 5.47 -3.60 16.49
N GLN A 53 6.53 -4.30 16.08
CA GLN A 53 7.70 -3.70 15.46
C GLN A 53 7.21 -2.85 14.28
N THR A 54 7.35 -1.53 14.41
CA THR A 54 6.95 -0.61 13.35
C THR A 54 7.96 -0.72 12.22
N ILE A 55 7.49 -1.04 11.01
CA ILE A 55 8.33 -1.24 9.84
C ILE A 55 8.45 0.07 9.07
N GLU A 56 9.66 0.55 8.85
CA GLU A 56 9.89 1.72 8.01
C GLU A 56 9.67 1.35 6.53
N LEU A 57 8.81 2.08 5.80
CA LEU A 57 8.56 1.77 4.39
C LEU A 57 9.82 1.87 3.53
N SER A 58 10.74 2.76 3.90
CA SER A 58 12.05 2.92 3.26
C SER A 58 12.98 1.74 3.48
N SER A 59 12.77 0.95 4.55
CA SER A 59 13.61 -0.21 4.87
C SER A 59 13.13 -1.51 4.20
N LEU A 60 11.99 -1.48 3.50
CA LEU A 60 11.50 -2.66 2.79
C LEU A 60 12.43 -3.03 1.64
N GLN A 61 12.80 -4.31 1.59
CA GLN A 61 13.69 -4.87 0.58
C GLN A 61 13.10 -4.70 -0.82
N LYS A 62 13.85 -4.02 -1.70
CA LYS A 62 13.41 -3.71 -3.07
C LYS A 62 13.24 -4.96 -3.91
N GLU A 63 13.97 -6.02 -3.60
CA GLU A 63 13.89 -7.33 -4.23
C GLU A 63 12.50 -7.96 -4.08
N ARG A 64 11.80 -7.63 -2.99
CA ARG A 64 10.43 -8.10 -2.76
C ARG A 64 9.40 -7.41 -3.64
N PHE A 65 9.73 -6.27 -4.26
CA PHE A 65 8.75 -5.47 -5.00
C PHE A 65 8.23 -6.22 -6.24
N THR A 66 9.08 -7.04 -6.86
CA THR A 66 8.72 -7.89 -7.99
C THR A 66 8.51 -9.34 -7.61
N GLY A 67 8.71 -9.71 -6.34
CA GLY A 67 8.75 -11.11 -5.89
C GLY A 67 7.48 -11.89 -6.22
N GLN A 68 6.31 -11.29 -5.99
CA GLN A 68 5.03 -11.95 -6.30
C GLN A 68 4.79 -12.06 -7.81
N TYR A 69 5.16 -11.04 -8.59
CA TYR A 69 5.08 -11.09 -10.04
C TYR A 69 5.99 -12.18 -10.63
N THR A 70 7.23 -12.29 -10.12
CA THR A 70 8.15 -13.37 -10.50
C THR A 70 7.60 -14.74 -10.11
N SER A 71 7.04 -14.89 -8.91
CA SER A 71 6.40 -16.14 -8.47
C SER A 71 5.24 -16.52 -9.39
N TRP A 72 4.39 -15.56 -9.75
CA TRP A 72 3.28 -15.80 -10.68
C TRP A 72 3.79 -16.23 -12.06
N LEU A 73 4.81 -15.53 -12.62
CA LEU A 73 5.42 -15.90 -13.90
C LEU A 73 5.95 -17.34 -13.91
N VAL A 74 6.62 -17.77 -12.84
CA VAL A 74 7.12 -19.14 -12.70
C VAL A 74 5.95 -20.13 -12.68
N GLN A 75 4.90 -19.87 -11.91
CA GLN A 75 3.71 -20.74 -11.86
C GLN A 75 2.98 -20.82 -13.20
N THR A 76 2.88 -19.71 -13.93
CA THR A 76 2.29 -19.70 -15.27
C THR A 76 3.14 -20.51 -16.25
N ARG A 77 4.47 -20.31 -16.23
CA ARG A 77 5.42 -21.08 -17.06
C ARG A 77 5.31 -22.58 -16.79
N ASP A 78 5.22 -22.95 -15.52
CA ASP A 78 5.15 -24.33 -15.06
C ASP A 78 3.71 -24.90 -15.13
N ARG A 79 2.76 -24.14 -15.70
CA ARG A 79 1.33 -24.50 -15.87
C ARG A 79 0.59 -24.83 -14.57
N LEU A 80 1.08 -24.34 -13.45
CA LEU A 80 0.46 -24.47 -12.14
C LEU A 80 -0.70 -23.49 -11.94
N THR A 81 -0.76 -22.42 -12.74
CA THR A 81 -1.89 -21.48 -12.76
C THR A 81 -2.17 -20.99 -14.18
N THR A 82 -3.46 -20.79 -14.47
CA THR A 82 -3.96 -20.12 -15.68
C THR A 82 -4.56 -18.75 -15.39
N LEU A 83 -4.48 -18.31 -14.13
CA LEU A 83 -5.07 -17.05 -13.67
C LEU A 83 -4.21 -15.85 -14.11
N SER A 84 -4.86 -14.72 -14.35
CA SER A 84 -4.16 -13.43 -14.42
C SER A 84 -3.48 -13.12 -13.08
N TYR A 85 -2.46 -12.24 -13.11
CA TYR A 85 -1.75 -11.84 -11.90
C TYR A 85 -2.68 -11.30 -10.82
N ASP A 86 -3.63 -10.44 -11.18
CA ASP A 86 -4.53 -9.81 -10.21
C ASP A 86 -5.48 -10.82 -9.55
N THR A 87 -6.09 -11.71 -10.36
CA THR A 87 -6.93 -12.79 -9.84
C THR A 87 -6.12 -13.75 -8.97
N TRP A 88 -4.88 -14.04 -9.37
CA TRP A 88 -3.97 -14.88 -8.59
C TRP A 88 -3.61 -14.24 -7.23
N MET A 89 -3.32 -12.93 -7.21
CA MET A 89 -3.09 -12.17 -5.97
C MET A 89 -4.33 -12.16 -5.08
N ASP A 90 -5.52 -11.95 -5.66
CA ASP A 90 -6.79 -11.97 -4.94
C ASP A 90 -7.06 -13.29 -4.22
N LEU A 91 -6.72 -14.42 -4.85
CA LEU A 91 -6.89 -15.75 -4.26
C LEU A 91 -5.79 -16.10 -3.25
N ARG A 92 -4.54 -15.69 -3.52
CA ARG A 92 -3.34 -16.11 -2.76
C ARG A 92 -3.43 -15.75 -1.27
N TYR A 93 -4.05 -14.63 -0.94
CA TYR A 93 -4.12 -14.14 0.44
C TYR A 93 -5.52 -14.15 1.04
N GLN A 94 -6.48 -14.87 0.46
CA GLN A 94 -7.84 -14.94 1.01
C GLN A 94 -7.89 -15.42 2.47
N GLN A 95 -6.92 -16.24 2.88
CA GLN A 95 -6.85 -16.79 4.24
C GLN A 95 -6.21 -15.83 5.26
N ASN A 96 -5.56 -14.75 4.81
CA ASN A 96 -4.84 -13.81 5.68
C ASN A 96 -5.75 -12.72 6.27
N ARG A 97 -7.07 -12.93 6.30
CA ARG A 97 -8.02 -11.93 6.80
C ARG A 97 -7.71 -11.56 8.25
N GLY A 98 -7.64 -10.27 8.52
CA GLY A 98 -7.40 -9.73 9.86
C GLY A 98 -5.94 -9.63 10.27
N ALA A 99 -4.99 -10.11 9.46
CA ALA A 99 -3.57 -9.83 9.69
C ALA A 99 -3.33 -8.31 9.63
N SER A 100 -2.54 -7.77 10.55
CA SER A 100 -2.21 -6.35 10.61
C SER A 100 -0.73 -6.12 10.80
N ALA A 101 -0.21 -5.05 10.21
CA ALA A 101 1.16 -4.61 10.39
C ALA A 101 1.21 -3.08 10.54
N SER A 102 2.09 -2.62 11.43
CA SER A 102 2.34 -1.21 11.69
C SER A 102 3.51 -0.72 10.84
N PHE A 103 3.29 0.35 10.09
CA PHE A 103 4.26 0.95 9.19
C PHE A 103 4.59 2.38 9.58
N SER A 104 5.77 2.85 9.18
CA SER A 104 6.15 4.25 9.29
C SER A 104 6.71 4.82 7.98
N GLN A 105 6.41 6.11 7.75
CA GLN A 105 7.00 6.90 6.68
C GLN A 105 7.31 8.30 7.22
N GLY A 106 8.59 8.58 7.43
CA GLY A 106 9.02 9.79 8.13
C GLY A 106 8.45 9.83 9.55
N ALA A 107 7.71 10.89 9.88
CA ALA A 107 7.10 11.04 11.21
C ALA A 107 5.72 10.36 11.35
N VAL A 108 5.19 9.76 10.28
CA VAL A 108 3.85 9.17 10.27
C VAL A 108 3.94 7.68 10.57
N VAL A 109 3.17 7.23 11.55
CA VAL A 109 3.00 5.82 11.90
C VAL A 109 1.53 5.44 11.69
N PHE A 110 1.28 4.32 11.03
CA PHE A 110 -0.07 3.88 10.68
C PHE A 110 -0.16 2.36 10.60
N ASP A 111 -1.35 1.83 10.87
CA ASP A 111 -1.62 0.40 10.80
C ASP A 111 -2.39 0.07 9.52
N LEU A 112 -1.91 -0.96 8.81
CA LEU A 112 -2.65 -1.57 7.73
C LEU A 112 -3.18 -2.93 8.17
N ILE A 113 -4.41 -3.21 7.77
CA ILE A 113 -5.08 -4.49 8.01
C ILE A 113 -5.39 -5.11 6.67
N HIS A 114 -5.02 -6.38 6.52
CA HIS A 114 -5.27 -7.20 5.37
C HIS A 114 -6.77 -7.25 5.03
N GLY A 115 -7.10 -6.99 3.77
CA GLY A 115 -8.46 -7.04 3.23
C GLY A 115 -9.33 -5.83 3.57
N VAL A 116 -8.80 -4.83 4.28
CA VAL A 116 -9.54 -3.61 4.62
C VAL A 116 -9.38 -2.57 3.52
N LEU A 117 -10.45 -1.81 3.26
CA LEU A 117 -10.47 -0.65 2.38
C LEU A 117 -10.03 0.60 3.14
N TYR A 118 -9.18 1.38 2.51
CA TYR A 118 -8.67 2.64 3.02
C TYR A 118 -8.92 3.75 2.01
N GLU A 119 -8.99 4.98 2.52
CA GLU A 119 -9.02 6.19 1.74
C GLU A 119 -7.88 7.10 2.18
N VAL A 120 -7.19 7.70 1.21
CA VAL A 120 -6.35 8.88 1.42
C VAL A 120 -6.86 10.03 0.55
N ARG A 121 -6.51 11.25 0.93
CA ARG A 121 -6.80 12.46 0.17
C ARG A 121 -5.52 13.01 -0.43
N GLY A 122 -5.52 13.15 -1.75
CA GLY A 122 -4.46 13.80 -2.52
C GLY A 122 -4.39 15.31 -2.26
N LYS A 123 -3.35 15.95 -2.80
CA LYS A 123 -3.16 17.41 -2.74
C LYS A 123 -4.32 18.18 -3.38
N ASP A 124 -4.94 17.59 -4.40
CA ASP A 124 -6.13 18.05 -5.11
C ASP A 124 -7.46 17.80 -4.35
N ARG A 125 -7.39 17.24 -3.14
CA ARG A 125 -8.53 16.77 -2.33
C ARG A 125 -9.31 15.63 -2.99
N LEU A 126 -8.79 15.02 -4.05
CA LEU A 126 -9.39 13.82 -4.61
C LEU A 126 -9.17 12.66 -3.66
N ARG A 127 -10.24 11.87 -3.48
CA ARG A 127 -10.22 10.68 -2.63
C ARG A 127 -9.70 9.52 -3.45
N ARG A 128 -8.66 8.86 -2.94
CA ARG A 128 -8.11 7.64 -3.51
C ARG A 128 -8.45 6.50 -2.57
N ILE A 129 -9.37 5.64 -3.01
CA ILE A 129 -9.78 4.46 -2.25
C ILE A 129 -8.91 3.29 -2.71
N PHE A 130 -8.45 2.46 -1.78
CA PHE A 130 -7.65 1.29 -2.09
C PHE A 130 -7.86 0.19 -1.05
N ARG A 131 -7.68 -1.05 -1.49
CA ARG A 131 -7.65 -2.25 -0.64
C ARG A 131 -6.22 -2.65 -0.37
N ILE A 132 -5.99 -3.29 0.78
CA ILE A 132 -4.66 -3.78 1.19
C ILE A 132 -4.61 -5.31 1.20
N GLN A 133 -3.48 -5.84 0.73
CA GLN A 133 -3.03 -7.19 1.03
C GLN A 133 -1.67 -7.15 1.70
N LEU A 134 -1.48 -8.03 2.67
CA LEU A 134 -0.22 -8.21 3.41
C LEU A 134 0.34 -9.61 3.11
N ASP A 135 1.58 -9.63 2.63
CA ASP A 135 2.44 -10.81 2.50
C ASP A 135 3.43 -10.80 3.68
N GLY A 136 2.98 -11.30 4.82
CA GLY A 136 3.66 -11.08 6.10
C GLY A 136 3.69 -9.59 6.44
N ASP A 137 4.88 -9.02 6.44
CA ASP A 137 5.18 -7.61 6.70
C ASP A 137 5.25 -6.74 5.45
N PHE A 138 5.04 -7.30 4.25
CA PHE A 138 5.12 -6.55 3.00
C PHE A 138 3.73 -6.16 2.47
N PRO A 139 3.45 -4.85 2.33
CA PRO A 139 2.14 -4.36 1.88
C PRO A 139 2.04 -4.24 0.35
N TYR A 140 0.96 -4.82 -0.18
CA TYR A 140 0.43 -4.60 -1.52
C TYR A 140 -0.88 -3.82 -1.45
N LEU A 141 -1.16 -3.01 -2.47
CA LEU A 141 -2.40 -2.26 -2.58
C LEU A 141 -2.99 -2.36 -3.98
N SER A 142 -4.30 -2.23 -4.07
CA SER A 142 -5.04 -2.13 -5.32
C SER A 142 -6.03 -0.97 -5.15
N PHE A 143 -5.97 0.01 -6.06
CA PHE A 143 -6.90 1.13 -6.02
C PHE A 143 -8.29 0.67 -6.45
N ARG A 144 -9.31 1.34 -5.94
CA ARG A 144 -10.69 1.14 -6.36
C ARG A 144 -11.22 2.43 -6.95
N ASP A 145 -11.80 2.34 -8.14
CA ASP A 145 -12.53 3.43 -8.74
C ASP A 145 -13.81 3.70 -7.91
N PRO A 146 -13.93 4.88 -7.28
CA PRO A 146 -15.11 5.21 -6.50
C PRO A 146 -16.39 5.32 -7.33
N ALA A 147 -16.29 5.62 -8.63
CA ALA A 147 -17.44 5.82 -9.51
C ALA A 147 -17.92 4.51 -10.15
N ASN A 148 -16.99 3.64 -10.54
CA ASN A 148 -17.30 2.44 -11.32
C ASN A 148 -17.17 1.12 -10.53
N ALA A 149 -16.76 1.18 -9.26
CA ALA A 149 -16.52 0.02 -8.40
C ALA A 149 -15.51 -1.00 -9.01
N ILE A 150 -14.64 -0.54 -9.91
CA ILE A 150 -13.60 -1.33 -10.56
C ILE A 150 -12.35 -1.32 -9.68
N ASP A 151 -11.79 -2.51 -9.43
CA ASP A 151 -10.50 -2.65 -8.78
C ASP A 151 -9.37 -2.60 -9.83
N PHE A 152 -8.42 -1.71 -9.61
CA PHE A 152 -7.19 -1.61 -10.39
C PHE A 152 -6.18 -2.69 -9.98
N PRO A 153 -5.15 -2.96 -10.80
CA PRO A 153 -4.18 -4.00 -10.50
C PRO A 153 -3.47 -3.85 -9.16
N TRP A 154 -3.01 -4.98 -8.64
CA TRP A 154 -2.22 -5.03 -7.42
C TRP A 154 -0.81 -4.49 -7.67
N ILE A 155 -0.43 -3.49 -6.88
CA ILE A 155 0.90 -2.89 -6.88
C ILE A 155 1.51 -2.92 -5.49
N THR A 156 2.81 -2.67 -5.41
CA THR A 156 3.52 -2.52 -4.14
C THR A 156 3.16 -1.19 -3.49
N PHE A 157 3.02 -1.18 -2.17
CA PHE A 157 2.68 0.05 -1.44
C PHE A 157 3.82 1.09 -1.38
N PRO A 158 5.10 0.73 -1.20
CA PRO A 158 6.15 1.71 -0.99
C PRO A 158 6.30 2.70 -2.15
N GLY A 159 6.33 4.00 -1.82
CA GLY A 159 6.49 5.06 -2.82
C GLY A 159 5.20 5.49 -3.53
N VAL A 160 4.06 4.83 -3.28
CA VAL A 160 2.76 5.21 -3.88
C VAL A 160 2.17 6.46 -3.24
N PHE A 161 2.33 6.62 -1.92
CA PHE A 161 1.79 7.74 -1.16
C PHE A 161 2.89 8.65 -0.62
N THR A 162 2.59 9.93 -0.58
CA THR A 162 3.35 10.93 0.16
C THR A 162 3.05 10.83 1.66
N GLN A 163 3.95 11.36 2.48
CA GLN A 163 3.71 11.46 3.93
C GLN A 163 2.45 12.27 4.24
N ALA A 164 2.15 13.33 3.46
CA ALA A 164 0.97 14.15 3.62
C ALA A 164 -0.33 13.39 3.30
N GLU A 165 -0.35 12.57 2.24
CA GLU A 165 -1.49 11.70 1.94
C GLU A 165 -1.73 10.69 3.07
N LEU A 166 -0.67 10.08 3.61
CA LEU A 166 -0.78 9.10 4.70
C LEU A 166 -1.29 9.71 6.02
N MET A 167 -1.06 11.00 6.27
CA MET A 167 -1.68 11.71 7.41
C MET A 167 -3.22 11.76 7.31
N THR A 168 -3.76 11.60 6.10
CA THR A 168 -5.21 11.60 5.86
C THR A 168 -5.81 10.18 5.80
N LEU A 169 -4.98 9.16 6.00
CA LEU A 169 -5.37 7.76 5.91
C LEU A 169 -6.52 7.45 6.86
N ARG A 170 -7.59 6.89 6.32
CA ARG A 170 -8.73 6.41 7.11
C ARG A 170 -9.29 5.12 6.54
N ARG A 171 -9.89 4.30 7.40
CA ARG A 171 -10.63 3.11 6.97
C ARG A 171 -11.97 3.51 6.36
N VAL A 172 -12.39 2.78 5.34
CA VAL A 172 -13.71 2.90 4.71
C VAL A 172 -14.50 1.65 5.08
N TYR A 173 -15.70 1.84 5.64
CA TYR A 173 -16.63 0.79 6.06
C TYR A 173 -17.79 0.68 5.07
#